data_AF-A0A432Q3S9-F1
#
_entry.id   AF-A0A432Q3S9-F1
#
_cell.length_a   1.000
_cell.length_b   1.000
_cell.length_c   1.000
_cell.angle_alpha   90.00
_cell.angle_beta   90.00
_cell.angle_gamma   90.00
#
_symmetry.space_group_name_H-M   'P 1'
#
loop_
_entity.id
_entity.type
_entity.pdbx_description
1 polymer ?
#
loop_
_entity_poly.entity_id
_entity_poly.type
_entity_poly.pdbx_seq_one_letter_code
_entity_poly.pdbx_strand_id
1 'polypeptide(L)'
;MLTIDRIYILLHLRKARVDYAGMISKLTGLPLNRINENLNYLMEMGLVKRDSGSAIKRSRAKFKKAHEVHKHHTYYRLTRRGKLLARKIAEEIDRVIDEIAGDGSYNYVVELSRKGKLTEVPGCLKELGFITESGKKTKFFEAFSYVAGI
;
A
#
# COMPACT_ATOMS: atom_id res chain seq x y z
N MET A 1 -9.46 5.03 12.06
CA MET A 1 -8.51 5.95 11.38
C MET A 1 -7.72 5.20 10.32
N LEU A 2 -7.44 5.78 9.15
CA LEU A 2 -6.58 5.15 8.14
C LEU A 2 -5.11 5.34 8.54
N THR A 3 -4.35 4.24 8.54
CA THR A 3 -2.90 4.25 8.77
C THR A 3 -2.18 4.17 7.43
N ILE A 4 -0.86 4.40 7.44
CA ILE A 4 -0.05 4.33 6.21
C ILE A 4 -0.11 2.94 5.55
N ASP A 5 -0.16 1.85 6.33
CA ASP A 5 -0.33 0.49 5.79
C ASP A 5 -1.67 0.30 5.08
N ARG A 6 -2.74 0.88 5.64
CA ARG A 6 -4.10 0.78 5.08
C ARG A 6 -4.18 1.58 3.79
N ILE A 7 -3.56 2.75 3.75
CA ILE A 7 -3.40 3.57 2.55
C ILE A 7 -2.61 2.78 1.49
N TYR A 8 -1.49 2.17 1.88
CA TYR A 8 -0.71 1.32 0.99
C TYR A 8 -1.59 0.22 0.38
N ILE A 9 -2.34 -0.54 1.20
CA ILE A 9 -3.20 -1.63 0.71
C ILE A 9 -4.26 -1.11 -0.26
N LEU A 10 -4.89 0.04 0.03
CA LEU A 10 -5.88 0.65 -0.86
C LEU A 10 -5.26 1.05 -2.22
N LEU A 11 -4.10 1.70 -2.21
CA LEU A 11 -3.39 2.11 -3.42
C LEU A 11 -2.84 0.90 -4.20
N HIS A 12 -2.33 -0.10 -3.50
CA HIS A 12 -1.89 -1.37 -4.08
C HIS A 12 -3.04 -2.06 -4.79
N LEU A 13 -4.17 -2.28 -4.12
CA LEU A 13 -5.33 -2.94 -4.73
C LEU A 13 -5.97 -2.11 -5.85
N ARG A 14 -5.86 -0.78 -5.81
CA ARG A 14 -6.24 0.10 -6.94
C ARG A 14 -5.40 -0.23 -8.18
N LYS A 15 -4.07 -0.39 -8.01
CA LYS A 15 -3.13 -0.66 -9.10
C LYS A 15 -3.14 -2.12 -9.56
N ALA A 16 -3.14 -3.06 -8.61
CA ALA A 16 -3.13 -4.51 -8.83
C ALA A 16 -4.48 -5.05 -9.33
N ARG A 17 -5.58 -4.35 -9.01
CA ARG A 17 -7.00 -4.76 -9.12
C ARG A 17 -7.40 -5.88 -8.15
N VAL A 18 -6.57 -6.91 -8.03
CA VAL A 18 -6.77 -8.04 -7.11
C VAL A 18 -5.41 -8.60 -6.70
N ASP A 19 -5.23 -8.92 -5.42
CA ASP A 19 -4.02 -9.57 -4.89
C ASP A 19 -4.30 -10.33 -3.60
N TYR A 20 -3.34 -11.11 -3.09
CA TYR A 20 -3.44 -11.85 -1.83
C TYR A 20 -2.46 -11.32 -0.77
N ALA A 21 -2.76 -11.58 0.50
CA ALA A 21 -2.01 -11.04 1.63
C ALA A 21 -0.52 -11.42 1.63
N GLY A 22 -0.19 -12.65 1.20
CA GLY A 22 1.20 -13.11 1.11
C GLY A 22 2.04 -12.34 0.09
N MET A 23 1.46 -11.95 -1.06
CA MET A 23 2.18 -11.12 -2.03
C MET A 23 2.39 -9.70 -1.49
N ILE A 24 1.36 -9.12 -0.87
CA ILE A 24 1.44 -7.80 -0.24
C ILE A 24 2.52 -7.78 0.84
N SER A 25 2.55 -8.79 1.71
CA SER A 25 3.59 -8.96 2.73
C SER A 25 4.98 -9.07 2.10
N LYS A 26 5.13 -9.89 1.04
CA LYS A 26 6.40 -10.01 0.32
C LYS A 26 6.86 -8.68 -0.29
N LEU A 27 5.98 -7.90 -0.90
CA LEU A 27 6.32 -6.64 -1.56
C LEU A 27 6.72 -5.57 -0.53
N THR A 28 5.97 -5.45 0.55
CA THR A 28 6.21 -4.43 1.59
C THR A 28 7.31 -4.79 2.58
N GLY A 29 7.55 -6.09 2.80
CA GLY A 29 8.34 -6.57 3.93
C GLY A 29 7.60 -6.53 5.27
N LEU A 30 6.30 -6.16 5.29
CA LEU A 30 5.50 -6.17 6.50
C LEU A 30 5.07 -7.60 6.87
N PRO A 31 4.92 -7.91 8.17
CA PRO A 31 4.44 -9.21 8.63
C PRO A 31 3.06 -9.59 8.07
N LEU A 32 2.87 -10.87 7.73
CA LEU A 32 1.62 -11.36 7.13
C LEU A 32 0.40 -11.14 8.04
N ASN A 33 0.55 -11.29 9.36
CA ASN A 33 -0.52 -11.01 10.33
C ASN A 33 -0.95 -9.54 10.28
N ARG A 34 0.01 -8.60 10.25
CA ARG A 34 -0.26 -7.15 10.13
C ARG A 34 -0.99 -6.82 8.83
N ILE A 35 -0.66 -7.48 7.73
CA ILE A 35 -1.41 -7.32 6.46
C ILE A 35 -2.84 -7.86 6.59
N ASN A 36 -3.03 -9.02 7.19
CA ASN A 36 -4.36 -9.62 7.37
C ASN A 36 -5.25 -8.77 8.29
N GLU A 37 -4.71 -8.24 9.39
CA GLU A 37 -5.41 -7.33 10.30
C GLU A 37 -5.90 -6.08 9.57
N ASN A 38 -5.03 -5.46 8.77
CA ASN A 38 -5.41 -4.29 7.97
C ASN A 38 -6.43 -4.62 6.88
N LEU A 39 -6.33 -5.78 6.22
CA LEU A 39 -7.33 -6.24 5.26
C LEU A 39 -8.69 -6.48 5.91
N ASN A 40 -8.72 -7.10 7.10
CA ASN A 40 -9.95 -7.32 7.87
C ASN A 40 -10.62 -5.99 8.23
N TYR A 41 -9.85 -5.04 8.78
CA TYR A 41 -10.35 -3.70 9.08
C TYR A 41 -10.94 -2.99 7.84
N LEU A 42 -10.23 -3.06 6.70
CA LEU A 42 -10.73 -2.48 5.44
C LEU A 42 -11.97 -3.20 4.88
N MET A 43 -12.14 -4.50 5.19
CA MET A 43 -13.35 -5.25 4.85
C MET A 43 -14.53 -4.84 5.72
N GLU A 44 -14.33 -4.69 7.04
CA GLU A 44 -15.34 -4.20 7.98
C GLU A 44 -15.83 -2.79 7.62
N MET A 45 -14.92 -1.93 7.15
CA MET A 45 -15.25 -0.61 6.60
C MET A 45 -15.97 -0.65 5.23
N GLY A 46 -16.12 -1.82 4.61
CA GLY A 46 -16.70 -1.99 3.29
C GLY A 46 -15.85 -1.42 2.14
N LEU A 47 -14.55 -1.22 2.34
CA LEU A 47 -13.61 -0.69 1.34
C LEU A 47 -12.96 -1.80 0.51
N VAL A 48 -12.70 -2.94 1.14
CA VAL A 48 -12.13 -4.15 0.54
C VAL A 48 -13.15 -5.28 0.62
N LYS A 49 -13.07 -6.24 -0.30
CA LYS A 49 -13.78 -7.52 -0.18
C LYS A 49 -12.98 -8.66 -0.76
N ARG A 50 -13.28 -9.88 -0.32
CA ARG A 50 -12.75 -11.10 -0.94
C ARG A 50 -13.21 -11.20 -2.39
N ASP A 51 -12.32 -11.62 -3.27
CA ASP A 51 -12.63 -11.87 -4.66
C ASP A 51 -13.21 -13.28 -4.83
N SER A 52 -14.49 -13.36 -5.21
CA SER A 52 -15.22 -14.60 -5.47
C SER A 52 -14.85 -15.18 -6.85
N GLY A 53 -14.43 -16.45 -6.90
CA GLY A 53 -14.13 -17.20 -8.12
C GLY A 53 -12.99 -18.18 -7.91
N SER A 54 -12.99 -19.33 -8.58
CA SER A 54 -11.99 -20.41 -8.40
C SER A 54 -10.65 -20.14 -9.08
N ALA A 55 -10.58 -19.15 -9.96
CA ALA A 55 -9.38 -18.80 -10.71
C ALA A 55 -9.25 -17.28 -10.87
N ILE A 56 -8.02 -16.83 -11.10
CA ILE A 56 -7.72 -15.45 -11.46
C ILE A 56 -7.17 -15.43 -12.87
N LYS A 57 -7.77 -14.65 -13.76
CA LYS A 57 -7.26 -14.39 -15.10
C LYS A 57 -6.41 -13.11 -15.11
N ARG A 58 -5.40 -13.03 -15.98
CA ARG A 58 -4.51 -11.86 -16.10
C ARG A 58 -5.26 -10.55 -16.38
N SER A 59 -6.35 -10.59 -17.15
CA SER A 59 -7.21 -9.43 -17.40
C SER A 59 -7.79 -8.81 -16.12
N ARG A 60 -7.91 -9.59 -15.05
CA ARG A 60 -8.44 -9.17 -13.74
C ARG A 60 -7.35 -8.84 -12.71
N ALA A 61 -6.12 -9.33 -12.89
CA ALA A 61 -4.99 -9.13 -11.97
C ALA A 61 -3.76 -8.58 -12.71
N LYS A 62 -3.50 -7.27 -12.56
CA LYS A 62 -2.51 -6.57 -13.39
C LYS A 62 -1.07 -7.01 -13.13
N PHE A 63 -0.76 -7.46 -11.92
CA PHE A 63 0.58 -7.94 -11.55
C PHE A 63 0.82 -9.42 -11.85
N LYS A 64 -0.16 -10.12 -12.43
CA LYS A 64 -0.03 -11.53 -12.74
C LYS A 64 0.80 -11.75 -14.00
N LYS A 65 1.80 -12.65 -13.92
CA LYS A 65 2.64 -13.06 -15.06
C LYS A 65 1.96 -14.10 -15.96
N ALA A 66 1.27 -15.09 -15.37
CA ALA A 66 0.59 -16.18 -16.09
C ALA A 66 -0.84 -15.81 -16.55
N HIS A 67 -1.32 -16.47 -17.61
CA HIS A 67 -2.63 -16.20 -18.23
C HIS A 67 -3.80 -16.50 -17.28
N GLU A 68 -3.75 -17.62 -16.56
CA GLU A 68 -4.73 -18.06 -15.57
C GLU A 68 -4.05 -18.94 -14.50
N VAL A 69 -4.52 -18.89 -13.25
CA VAL A 69 -4.07 -19.78 -12.15
C VAL A 69 -5.27 -20.00 -11.23
N HIS A 70 -5.50 -21.25 -10.84
CA HIS A 70 -6.49 -21.63 -9.82
C HIS A 70 -6.09 -21.07 -8.45
N LYS A 71 -7.07 -20.64 -7.66
CA LYS A 71 -6.80 -19.99 -6.38
C LYS A 71 -6.48 -21.03 -5.31
N HIS A 72 -5.29 -20.93 -4.73
CA HIS A 72 -4.93 -21.60 -3.48
C HIS A 72 -4.89 -20.64 -2.26
N HIS A 73 -5.19 -19.36 -2.50
CA HIS A 73 -5.14 -18.30 -1.50
C HIS A 73 -6.40 -17.44 -1.55
N THR A 74 -6.68 -16.75 -0.44
CA THR A 74 -7.71 -15.72 -0.39
C THR A 74 -7.20 -14.46 -1.07
N TYR A 75 -7.91 -14.02 -2.09
CA TYR A 75 -7.62 -12.79 -2.81
C TYR A 75 -8.60 -11.68 -2.43
N TYR A 76 -8.12 -10.46 -2.51
CA TYR A 76 -8.81 -9.25 -2.09
C TYR A 76 -8.85 -8.25 -3.23
N ARG A 77 -9.93 -7.48 -3.30
CA ARG A 77 -10.10 -6.37 -4.24
C ARG A 77 -10.88 -5.24 -3.60
N LEU A 78 -10.77 -4.05 -4.18
CA LEU A 78 -11.56 -2.91 -3.76
C LEU A 78 -13.05 -3.09 -4.08
N THR A 79 -13.90 -2.62 -3.17
CA THR A 79 -15.32 -2.35 -3.45
C THR A 79 -15.46 -1.09 -4.33
N ARG A 80 -16.68 -0.74 -4.76
CA ARG A 80 -16.91 0.52 -5.48
C ARG A 80 -16.49 1.73 -4.62
N ARG A 81 -16.88 1.72 -3.34
CA ARG A 81 -16.49 2.76 -2.36
C ARG A 81 -14.97 2.79 -2.17
N GLY A 82 -14.34 1.63 -2.02
CA GLY A 82 -12.88 1.52 -1.91
C GLY A 82 -12.14 2.10 -3.11
N LYS A 83 -12.64 1.88 -4.34
CA LYS A 83 -12.05 2.45 -5.57
C LYS A 83 -12.12 3.98 -5.58
N LEU A 84 -13.27 4.56 -5.22
CA LEU A 84 -13.46 6.01 -5.17
C LEU A 84 -12.53 6.64 -4.13
N LEU A 85 -12.46 6.05 -2.93
CA LEU A 85 -11.56 6.51 -1.88
C LEU A 85 -10.09 6.40 -2.29
N ALA A 86 -9.67 5.25 -2.81
CA ALA A 86 -8.28 5.05 -3.24
C ALA A 86 -7.88 5.99 -4.39
N ARG A 87 -8.83 6.42 -5.23
CA ARG A 87 -8.59 7.45 -6.25
C ARG A 87 -8.36 8.80 -5.59
N LYS A 88 -9.24 9.24 -4.69
CA LYS A 88 -9.09 10.50 -3.96
C LYS A 88 -7.76 10.56 -3.19
N ILE A 89 -7.42 9.48 -2.48
CA ILE A 89 -6.13 9.38 -1.76
C ILE A 89 -4.94 9.52 -2.71
N ALA A 90 -5.01 8.96 -3.91
CA ALA A 90 -3.93 9.08 -4.89
C ALA A 90 -3.81 10.50 -5.47
N GLU A 91 -4.92 11.23 -5.57
CA GLU A 91 -4.97 12.61 -6.05
C GLU A 91 -4.51 13.62 -4.98
N GLU A 92 -4.66 13.28 -3.71
CA GLU A 92 -4.36 14.12 -2.54
C GLU A 92 -3.27 13.50 -1.65
N ILE A 93 -2.32 12.77 -2.24
CA ILE A 93 -1.34 11.97 -1.47
C ILE A 93 -0.42 12.82 -0.59
N ASP A 94 -0.12 14.03 -1.06
CA ASP A 94 0.59 15.07 -0.32
C ASP A 94 -0.14 15.41 0.99
N ARG A 95 -1.42 15.77 0.88
CA ARG A 95 -2.25 16.15 2.04
C ARG A 95 -2.46 15.00 2.99
N VAL A 96 -2.66 13.79 2.47
CA VAL A 96 -2.84 12.59 3.29
C VAL A 96 -1.58 12.28 4.12
N ILE A 97 -0.40 12.49 3.55
CA ILE A 97 0.86 12.28 4.29
C ILE A 97 1.00 13.35 5.37
N ASP A 98 0.74 14.61 5.05
CA ASP A 98 0.82 15.71 6.01
C ASP A 98 -0.20 15.54 7.15
N GLU A 99 -1.42 15.07 6.87
CA GLU A 99 -2.45 14.79 7.89
C GLU A 99 -2.03 13.67 8.86
N ILE A 100 -1.29 12.67 8.39
CA ILE A 100 -0.88 11.51 9.20
C ILE A 100 0.40 11.78 9.98
N ALA A 101 1.33 12.51 9.37
CA ALA A 101 2.72 12.59 9.82
C ALA A 101 3.14 14.01 10.25
N GLY A 102 2.23 14.99 10.12
CA GLY A 102 2.43 16.40 10.44
C GLY A 102 2.75 17.24 9.20
N ASP A 103 2.35 18.51 9.24
CA ASP A 103 2.49 19.47 8.15
C ASP A 103 3.92 19.52 7.59
N GLY A 104 4.04 19.44 6.25
CA GLY A 104 5.31 19.47 5.54
C GLY A 104 6.05 18.12 5.49
N SER A 105 5.51 17.05 6.08
CA SER A 105 6.09 15.71 6.03
C SER A 105 6.24 15.17 4.60
N TYR A 106 5.35 15.57 3.69
CA TYR A 106 5.44 15.20 2.29
C TYR A 106 6.75 15.65 1.62
N ASN A 107 7.33 16.77 2.05
CA ASN A 107 8.60 17.25 1.50
C ASN A 107 9.74 16.27 1.80
N TYR A 108 9.77 15.70 3.00
CA TYR A 108 10.74 14.66 3.36
C TYR A 108 10.53 13.38 2.57
N VAL A 109 9.28 13.01 2.28
CA VAL A 109 8.95 11.86 1.42
C VAL A 109 9.50 12.05 0.00
N VAL A 110 9.31 13.23 -0.59
CA VAL A 110 9.86 13.57 -1.92
C VAL A 110 11.39 13.58 -1.89
N GLU A 111 11.99 14.15 -0.86
CA GLU A 111 13.44 14.18 -0.70
C GLU A 111 14.02 12.76 -0.59
N LEU A 112 13.42 11.90 0.24
CA LEU A 112 13.81 10.51 0.37
C LEU A 112 13.70 9.80 -0.97
N SER A 113 12.59 9.98 -1.71
CA SER A 113 12.39 9.41 -3.06
C SER A 113 13.58 9.72 -3.98
N ARG A 114 14.09 10.95 -3.94
CA ARG A 114 15.22 11.40 -4.76
C ARG A 114 16.59 10.91 -4.26
N LYS A 115 16.85 11.02 -2.95
CA LYS A 115 18.22 10.91 -2.42
C LYS A 115 18.66 9.50 -2.02
N GLY A 116 17.77 8.50 -1.95
CA GLY A 116 18.14 7.12 -1.61
C GLY A 116 18.52 6.90 -0.14
N LYS A 117 19.14 7.90 0.48
CA LYS A 117 19.48 8.01 1.90
C LYS A 117 19.36 9.47 2.33
N LEU A 118 18.87 9.72 3.55
CA LEU A 118 18.94 11.03 4.20
C LEU A 118 19.99 11.02 5.31
N THR A 119 20.69 12.14 5.48
CA THR A 119 21.67 12.34 6.56
C THR A 119 20.98 12.65 7.87
N GLU A 120 20.01 13.56 7.83
CA GLU A 120 19.06 13.80 8.91
C GLU A 120 17.88 12.85 8.72
N VAL A 121 17.42 12.23 9.80
CA VAL A 121 16.37 11.21 9.77
C VAL A 121 15.13 11.77 10.45
N PRO A 122 14.18 12.35 9.69
CA PRO A 122 12.96 12.92 10.27
C PRO A 122 12.18 11.85 11.06
N GLY A 123 11.77 12.20 12.28
CA GLY A 123 11.00 11.29 13.15
C GLY A 123 9.74 10.77 12.48
N CYS A 124 9.02 11.64 11.76
CA CYS A 124 7.80 11.29 11.04
C CYS A 124 8.03 10.18 9.99
N LEU A 125 9.16 10.20 9.26
CA LEU A 125 9.48 9.16 8.29
C LEU A 125 9.81 7.82 8.97
N LYS A 126 10.36 7.83 10.18
CA LYS A 126 10.59 6.61 10.97
C LYS A 126 9.28 6.02 11.47
N GLU A 127 8.38 6.86 11.97
CA GLU A 127 7.05 6.45 12.44
C GLU A 127 6.21 5.85 11.31
N LEU A 128 6.30 6.40 10.10
CA LEU A 128 5.69 5.82 8.90
C LEU A 128 6.38 4.51 8.44
N GLY A 129 7.55 4.17 8.99
CA GLY A 129 8.35 3.02 8.57
C GLY A 129 8.98 3.21 7.19
N PHE A 130 9.17 4.44 6.74
CA PHE A 130 9.72 4.76 5.41
C PHE A 130 11.25 4.77 5.36
N ILE A 131 11.87 5.04 6.50
CA ILE A 131 13.32 5.18 6.60
C ILE A 131 13.86 4.34 7.78
N THR A 132 15.05 3.78 7.63
CA THR A 132 15.77 3.12 8.72
C THR A 132 16.40 4.15 9.66
N GLU A 133 16.82 3.72 10.86
CA GLU A 133 17.61 4.57 11.77
C GLU A 133 18.90 5.10 11.12
N SER A 134 19.45 4.38 10.15
CA SER A 134 20.62 4.79 9.38
C SER A 134 20.31 5.71 8.19
N GLY A 135 19.05 6.14 8.02
CA GLY A 135 18.63 7.05 6.97
C GLY A 135 18.36 6.41 5.60
N LYS A 136 18.39 5.08 5.48
CA LYS A 136 18.14 4.38 4.20
C LYS A 136 16.64 4.15 3.98
N LYS A 137 16.20 4.12 2.72
CA LYS A 137 14.84 3.68 2.36
C LYS A 137 14.55 2.28 2.89
N THR A 138 13.34 2.07 3.39
CA THR A 138 12.84 0.72 3.66
C THR A 138 12.21 0.10 2.42
N LYS A 139 12.07 -1.23 2.42
CA LYS A 139 11.30 -1.94 1.40
C LYS A 139 9.84 -1.47 1.34
N PHE A 140 9.29 -1.11 2.50
CA PHE A 140 7.94 -0.57 2.57
C PHE A 140 7.83 0.76 1.83
N PHE A 141 8.80 1.66 2.00
CA PHE A 141 8.84 2.92 1.25
C PHE A 141 8.93 2.71 -0.26
N GLU A 142 9.79 1.80 -0.72
CA GLU A 142 9.91 1.50 -2.15
C GLU A 142 8.59 0.98 -2.75
N ALA A 143 7.91 0.09 -2.02
CA ALA A 143 6.60 -0.39 -2.42
C ALA A 143 5.56 0.74 -2.40
N PHE A 144 5.60 1.60 -1.38
CA PHE A 144 4.68 2.71 -1.20
C PHE A 144 4.82 3.75 -2.31
N SER A 145 6.03 4.26 -2.56
CA SER A 145 6.29 5.27 -3.58
C SER A 145 5.83 4.80 -4.96
N TYR A 146 6.05 3.52 -5.28
CA TYR A 146 5.57 2.92 -6.53
C TYR A 146 4.05 2.94 -6.70
N VAL A 147 3.26 2.70 -5.64
CA VAL A 147 1.78 2.69 -5.73
C VAL A 147 1.18 4.08 -5.57
N ALA A 148 1.87 4.97 -4.87
CA ALA A 148 1.54 6.37 -4.67
C ALA A 148 1.88 7.25 -5.88
N GLY A 149 2.86 6.86 -6.70
CA GLY A 149 3.33 7.66 -7.82
C GLY A 149 4.31 8.76 -7.41
N ILE A 150 5.13 8.49 -6.39
CA ILE A 150 6.15 9.37 -5.82
C ILE A 150 7.55 8.89 -6.27
#